data_AF-A0A7X9ANQ8-F1
#
_entry.id   AF-A0A7X9ANQ8-F1
#
_cell.length_a   1.000
_cell.length_b   1.000
_cell.length_c   1.000
_cell.angle_alpha   90.00
_cell.angle_beta   90.00
_cell.angle_gamma   90.00
#
_symmetry.space_group_name_H-M   'P 1'
#
loop_
_entity.id
_entity.type
_entity.pdbx_description
1 polymer ?
#
loop_
_entity_poly.entity_id
_entity_poly.type
_entity_poly.pdbx_seq_one_letter_code
_entity_poly.pdbx_strand_id
1 'polypeptide(L)' 'MVIERNIYLQRLIDRKENGMIKVITGIRRCGKSYLLFNIYRDWLIN' A
#
# COMPACT_ATOMS: atom_id res chain seq x y z
N MET A 1 3.02 -13.34 11.83
CA MET A 1 3.96 -12.19 11.85
C MET A 1 3.62 -11.30 10.67
N VAL A 2 3.17 -10.07 10.92
CA VAL A 2 2.95 -9.09 9.85
C VAL A 2 4.30 -8.46 9.53
N ILE A 3 4.72 -8.49 8.27
CA ILE A 3 5.94 -7.82 7.85
C ILE A 3 5.59 -6.37 7.54
N GLU A 4 6.26 -5.44 8.21
CA GLU A 4 6.08 -4.02 7.98
C GLU A 4 6.45 -3.62 6.55
N ARG A 5 5.61 -2.80 5.92
CA ARG A 5 5.76 -2.32 4.54
C ARG A 5 5.91 -0.80 4.49
N ASN A 6 6.59 -0.22 5.48
CA ASN A 6 6.62 1.22 5.75
C ASN A 6 6.98 2.05 4.51
N ILE A 7 8.00 1.65 3.75
CA ILE A 7 8.40 2.36 2.52
C ILE A 7 7.29 2.37 1.47
N TYR A 8 6.61 1.23 1.26
CA TYR A 8 5.54 1.14 0.26
C TYR A 8 4.26 1.82 0.71
N LEU A 9 3.95 1.74 2.01
CA LEU A 9 2.85 2.43 2.63
C LEU A 9 3.04 3.96 2.50
N GLN A 10 4.21 4.47 2.88
CA GLN A 10 4.52 5.90 2.78
C GLN A 10 4.38 6.42 1.34
N ARG A 11 4.86 5.66 0.35
CA ARG A 11 4.69 6.01 -1.07
C ARG A 11 3.22 6.14 -1.51
N LEU A 12 2.31 5.37 -0.91
CA LEU A 12 0.88 5.47 -1.18
C LEU A 12 0.28 6.70 -0.51
N ILE A 13 0.69 6.98 0.73
CA ILE A 13 0.26 8.15 1.51
C ILE A 13 0.71 9.45 0.83
N ASP A 14 1.99 9.57 0.49
CA ASP A 14 2.57 10.78 -0.12
C ASP A 14 1.92 11.14 -1.47
N ARG A 15 1.36 10.13 -2.16
CA ARG A 15 0.71 10.27 -3.46
C ARG A 15 -0.81 10.24 -3.37
N LYS A 16 -1.39 10.20 -2.16
CA LYS A 16 -2.84 10.27 -1.94
C LYS A 16 -3.38 11.59 -2.51
N GLU A 17 -4.62 11.57 -3.01
CA GLU A 17 -5.35 12.78 -3.46
C GLU A 17 -4.74 13.61 -4.60
N ASN A 18 -3.61 13.20 -5.19
CA ASN A 18 -2.98 13.90 -6.31
C ASN A 18 -3.66 13.75 -7.68
N GLY A 19 -4.90 13.22 -7.73
CA GLY A 19 -5.67 13.04 -8.97
C GLY A 19 -5.19 11.95 -9.95
N MET A 20 -4.02 11.35 -9.73
CA MET A 20 -3.47 10.32 -10.63
C MET A 20 -3.82 8.89 -10.21
N ILE A 21 -3.89 7.96 -11.16
CA ILE A 21 -4.05 6.52 -10.90
C ILE A 21 -2.73 5.95 -10.36
N LYS A 22 -2.79 5.07 -9.36
CA LYS A 22 -1.63 4.41 -8.75
C LYS A 22 -1.57 2.96 -9.23
N VAL A 23 -0.42 2.56 -9.79
CA VAL A 23 -0.18 1.18 -10.24
C VAL A 23 0.85 0.52 -9.31
N ILE A 24 0.49 -0.62 -8.72
CA ILE A 24 1.39 -1.40 -7.86
C ILE A 24 1.82 -2.66 -8.61
N THR A 25 3.12 -2.74 -8.93
CA THR A 25 3.73 -3.86 -9.65
C THR A 25 4.62 -4.70 -8.74
N GLY A 26 5.05 -5.86 -9.22
CA GLY A 26 5.96 -6.77 -8.51
C GLY A 26 5.66 -8.24 -8.77
N ILE A 27 6.55 -9.12 -8.34
CA ILE A 27 6.46 -10.58 -8.56
C ILE A 27 5.21 -11.20 -7.93
N ARG A 28 4.68 -12.29 -8.50
CA ARG A 28 3.57 -13.07 -7.92
C ARG A 28 3.88 -13.46 -6.47
N ARG A 29 2.88 -13.42 -5.57
CA ARG A 29 2.98 -13.73 -4.12
C ARG A 29 3.83 -12.78 -3.25
N CYS A 30 4.28 -11.61 -3.74
CA CYS A 30 4.99 -10.66 -2.87
C CYS A 30 4.10 -9.84 -1.90
N GLY A 31 2.78 -10.07 -1.88
CA GLY A 31 1.87 -9.42 -0.92
C GLY A 31 1.31 -8.06 -1.36
N LYS A 32 1.27 -7.76 -2.67
CA LYS A 32 0.68 -6.51 -3.20
C LYS A 32 -0.78 -6.32 -2.76
N SER A 33 -1.60 -7.37 -2.85
CA SER A 33 -3.00 -7.31 -2.41
C SER A 33 -3.10 -7.09 -0.89
N TYR A 34 -2.19 -7.68 -0.11
CA TYR A 34 -2.17 -7.51 1.34
C TYR A 34 -1.81 -6.07 1.74
N LEU A 35 -0.85 -5.44 1.05
CA LEU A 35 -0.49 -4.03 1.22
C LEU A 35 -1.69 -3.10 1.04
N LEU A 36 -2.48 -3.28 -0.02
CA LEU A 36 -3.63 -2.42 -0.32
C LEU A 36 -4.83 -2.66 0.61
N PHE A 37 -5.23 -3.92 0.77
CA PHE A 37 -6.51 -4.25 1.38
C PHE A 37 -6.47 -4.41 2.90
N ASN A 38 -5.27 -4.57 3.49
CA ASN A 38 -5.09 -4.63 4.94
C ASN A 38 -4.30 -3.40 5.38
N ILE A 39 -2.99 -3.36 5.12
CA ILE A 39 -2.10 -2.31 5.67
C ILE A 39 -2.57 -0.89 5.33
N TYR A 40 -2.80 -0.60 4.04
CA TYR A 40 -3.23 0.74 3.62
C TYR A 40 -4.68 1.04 4.04
N ARG A 41 -5.56 0.04 4.04
CA ARG A 41 -6.94 0.17 4.53
C ARG A 41 -6.96 0.51 6.03
N ASP A 42 -6.18 -0.20 6.82
CA ASP A 42 -6.05 0.02 8.26
C ASP A 42 -5.51 1.43 8.52
N TRP A 43 -4.51 1.89 7.76
CA TRP A 43 -4.04 3.28 7.84
C TRP A 43 -5.10 4.33 7.46
N LEU A 44 -6.04 4.02 6.56
CA LEU A 44 -7.10 4.96 6.17
C LEU A 44 -8.24 5.06 7.20
N ILE A 45 -8.46 4.02 8.00
CA ILE A 45 -9.58 3.93 8.95
C ILE A 45 -9.16 4.36 10.36
N ASN A 46 -7.89 4.18 10.70
CA ASN A 46 -7.29 4.67 11.95
C ASN A 46 -6.92 6.16 11.83
#